data_AF-A0A7D6ZJL2-F1
#
_entry.id   AF-A0A7D6ZJL2-F1
#
_cell.length_a   1.000
_cell.length_b   1.000
_cell.length_c   1.000
_cell.angle_alpha   90.00
_cell.angle_beta   90.00
_cell.angle_gamma   90.00
#
_symmetry.space_group_name_H-M   'P 1'
#
loop_
_entity.id
_entity.type
_entity.pdbx_description
1 polymer ?
#
loop_
_entity_poly.entity_id
_entity_poly.type
_entity_poly.pdbx_seq_one_letter_code
_entity_poly.pdbx_strand_id
1 'polypeptide(L)'
;MKSVMRTAAGLLALTALAAAAPAASALPTGSFGSGERREVVIIDGTLEISDLDNCWASGFPRDIRFENQSSRTYLVFDNKDCSGDPVASVAGGTTATHYGWSAVAAR
;
A
#
# COMPACT_ATOMS: atom_id res chain seq x y z
N MET A 1 44.67 -59.22 -17.05
CA MET A 1 43.88 -58.47 -18.05
C MET A 1 43.03 -57.42 -17.36
N LYS A 2 43.36 -56.13 -17.49
CA LYS A 2 42.43 -55.01 -17.74
C LYS A 2 43.15 -53.68 -17.51
N SER A 3 43.45 -53.01 -18.61
CA SER A 3 43.85 -51.61 -18.68
C SER A 3 42.62 -50.71 -18.55
N VAL A 4 42.72 -49.60 -17.81
CA VAL A 4 41.85 -48.40 -17.96
C VAL A 4 42.75 -47.20 -17.64
N MET A 5 43.31 -46.49 -18.62
CA MET A 5 42.69 -45.46 -19.49
C MET A 5 42.42 -44.14 -18.73
N ARG A 6 43.26 -43.15 -19.07
CA ARG A 6 43.19 -41.66 -19.04
C ARG A 6 41.84 -41.04 -18.58
N THR A 7 41.78 -39.84 -18.00
CA THR A 7 41.79 -38.57 -18.76
C THR A 7 41.70 -37.37 -17.81
N ALA A 8 42.44 -36.30 -18.13
CA ALA A 8 42.35 -34.96 -17.53
C ALA A 8 41.19 -34.16 -18.14
N ALA A 9 40.43 -33.43 -17.33
CA ALA A 9 39.57 -32.31 -17.75
C ALA A 9 39.28 -31.51 -16.46
N GLY A 10 39.81 -30.30 -16.27
CA GLY A 10 39.51 -29.13 -17.10
C GLY A 10 38.35 -28.38 -16.43
N LEU A 11 38.65 -27.67 -15.33
CA LEU A 11 37.70 -26.80 -14.63
C LEU A 11 37.28 -25.66 -15.56
N LEU A 12 36.13 -25.80 -16.21
CA LEU A 12 35.47 -24.71 -16.94
C LEU A 12 34.82 -23.78 -15.92
N ALA A 13 35.42 -22.60 -15.74
CA ALA A 13 34.82 -21.50 -15.03
C ALA A 13 33.64 -20.96 -15.84
N LEU A 14 32.42 -21.20 -15.36
CA LEU A 14 31.22 -20.54 -15.87
C LEU A 14 31.23 -19.09 -15.40
N THR A 15 31.39 -18.17 -16.33
CA THR A 15 31.19 -16.74 -16.14
C THR A 15 29.72 -16.49 -15.79
N ALA A 16 29.48 -16.06 -14.55
CA ALA A 16 28.17 -15.60 -14.12
C ALA A 16 27.83 -14.28 -14.85
N LEU A 17 26.89 -14.32 -15.78
CA LEU A 17 26.25 -13.12 -16.30
C LEU A 17 25.41 -12.51 -15.17
N ALA A 18 25.92 -11.43 -14.57
CA ALA A 18 25.11 -10.56 -13.73
C ALA A 18 24.11 -9.81 -14.63
N ALA A 19 22.92 -10.38 -14.80
CA ALA A 19 21.78 -9.64 -15.31
C ALA A 19 21.36 -8.64 -14.23
N ALA A 20 21.87 -7.41 -14.32
CA ALA A 20 21.29 -6.28 -13.60
C ALA A 20 19.90 -6.04 -14.20
N ALA A 21 18.87 -6.65 -13.62
CA ALA A 21 17.50 -6.26 -13.90
C ALA A 21 17.36 -4.78 -13.53
N PRO A 22 16.72 -3.94 -14.36
CA PRO A 22 16.36 -2.60 -13.95
C PRO A 22 15.45 -2.77 -12.74
N ALA A 23 15.91 -2.32 -11.57
CA ALA A 23 15.01 -2.02 -10.47
C ALA A 23 14.08 -0.94 -11.02
N ALA A 24 12.90 -1.34 -11.47
CA ALA A 24 11.78 -0.44 -11.63
C ALA A 24 11.45 0.04 -10.22
N SER A 25 12.15 1.08 -9.78
CA SER A 25 11.73 1.91 -8.69
C SER A 25 10.42 2.53 -9.15
N ALA A 26 9.30 1.88 -8.80
CA ALA A 26 8.03 2.56 -8.67
C ALA A 26 8.19 3.53 -7.49
N LEU A 27 8.92 4.62 -7.75
CA LEU A 27 8.87 5.81 -6.93
C LEU A 27 7.39 6.22 -6.98
N PRO A 28 6.68 6.32 -5.84
CA PRO A 28 5.37 6.92 -5.85
C PRO A 28 5.54 8.30 -6.48
N THR A 29 4.89 8.52 -7.62
CA THR A 29 4.72 9.83 -8.24
C THR A 29 3.72 10.63 -7.39
N GLY A 30 4.06 10.84 -6.13
CA GLY A 30 3.40 11.75 -5.22
C GLY A 30 4.37 12.90 -5.02
N SER A 31 4.03 14.06 -5.55
CA SER A 31 4.77 15.28 -5.32
C SER A 31 4.83 15.56 -3.82
N PHE A 32 5.93 15.21 -3.15
CA PHE A 32 6.19 15.66 -1.78
C PHE A 32 6.68 17.11 -1.85
N GLY A 33 5.72 18.00 -2.09
CA GLY A 33 5.91 19.45 -1.95
C GLY A 33 6.14 19.78 -0.48
N SER A 34 7.26 20.42 -0.21
CA SER A 34 7.66 20.96 1.08
C SER A 34 6.58 21.87 1.68
N GLY A 35 6.14 21.60 2.92
CA GLY A 35 5.73 22.66 3.87
C GLY A 35 4.33 22.59 4.49
N GLU A 36 3.32 22.06 3.80
CA GLU A 36 1.95 21.97 4.34
C GLU A 36 1.43 20.56 4.09
N ARG A 37 1.21 19.78 5.16
CA ARG A 37 0.64 18.44 5.02
C ARG A 37 -0.76 18.60 4.43
N ARG A 38 -0.98 18.05 3.23
CA ARG A 38 -2.32 17.94 2.66
C ARG A 38 -3.12 16.99 3.55
N GLU A 39 -4.15 17.51 4.19
CA GLU A 39 -5.09 16.72 4.99
C GLU A 39 -6.01 15.95 4.04
N VAL A 40 -5.54 14.78 3.58
CA VAL A 40 -6.27 13.94 2.63
C VAL A 40 -6.25 12.47 3.04
N VAL A 41 -7.28 11.73 2.64
CA VAL A 41 -7.33 10.28 2.74
C VAL A 41 -7.54 9.72 1.34
N ILE A 42 -6.65 8.81 0.91
CA ILE A 42 -6.84 8.09 -0.35
C ILE A 42 -7.48 6.75 -0.07
N ILE A 43 -8.56 6.46 -0.81
CA ILE A 43 -9.33 5.23 -0.72
C ILE A 43 -9.06 4.39 -1.96
N ASP A 44 -8.68 3.12 -1.74
CA ASP A 44 -8.33 2.13 -2.77
C ASP A 44 -7.23 2.55 -3.73
N GLY A 45 -6.42 3.55 -3.35
CA GLY A 45 -5.38 4.13 -4.20
C GLY A 45 -5.89 5.01 -5.35
N THR A 46 -7.19 5.33 -5.41
CA THR A 46 -7.77 6.08 -6.54
C THR A 46 -8.62 7.27 -6.12
N LEU A 47 -9.37 7.19 -5.02
CA LEU A 47 -10.25 8.26 -4.57
C LEU A 47 -9.56 9.10 -3.50
N GLU A 48 -9.31 10.38 -3.77
CA GLU A 48 -8.78 11.34 -2.79
C GLU A 48 -9.95 12.09 -2.11
N ILE A 49 -10.06 11.93 -0.79
CA ILE A 49 -10.98 12.71 0.06
C ILE A 49 -10.18 13.84 0.70
N SER A 50 -10.52 15.09 0.39
CA SER A 50 -9.94 16.27 1.05
C SER A 50 -10.89 16.94 2.04
N ASP A 51 -12.19 16.65 1.95
CA ASP A 51 -13.19 17.09 2.93
C ASP A 51 -13.42 15.94 3.92
N LEU A 52 -12.57 15.90 4.94
CA LEU A 52 -12.52 14.81 5.91
C LEU A 52 -13.66 14.82 6.94
N ASP A 53 -14.41 15.92 7.03
CA ASP A 53 -15.54 16.06 7.94
C ASP A 53 -16.84 15.52 7.34
N ASN A 54 -16.86 15.27 6.03
CA ASN A 54 -17.96 14.65 5.33
C ASN A 54 -17.86 13.12 5.36
N CYS A 55 -18.99 12.47 5.64
CA CYS A 55 -19.08 11.01 5.60
C CYS A 55 -18.93 10.52 4.16
N TRP A 56 -17.86 9.77 3.90
CA TRP A 56 -17.70 9.04 2.65
C TRP A 56 -18.34 7.65 2.77
N ALA A 57 -18.99 7.16 1.71
CA ALA A 57 -19.52 5.81 1.64
C ALA A 57 -19.17 5.11 0.32
N SER A 58 -18.84 3.82 0.40
CA SER A 58 -18.50 2.97 -0.76
C SER A 58 -19.70 2.54 -1.62
N GLY A 59 -20.92 2.65 -1.08
CA GLY A 59 -22.16 2.15 -1.68
C GLY A 59 -22.56 0.72 -1.26
N PHE A 60 -21.62 -0.11 -0.82
CA PHE A 60 -21.86 -1.47 -0.30
C PHE A 60 -20.68 -1.92 0.59
N PRO A 61 -20.90 -2.84 1.56
CA PRO A 61 -19.85 -3.25 2.49
C PRO A 61 -18.78 -4.13 1.80
N ARG A 62 -17.51 -3.83 2.06
CA ARG A 62 -16.34 -4.43 1.37
C ARG A 62 -15.05 -4.16 2.15
N ASP A 63 -13.97 -4.84 1.76
CA ASP A 63 -12.62 -4.44 2.16
C ASP A 63 -12.22 -3.14 1.45
N ILE A 64 -11.73 -2.19 2.24
CA ILE A 64 -11.37 -0.84 1.80
C ILE A 64 -9.96 -0.55 2.26
N ARG A 65 -9.09 -0.17 1.31
CA ARG A 65 -7.73 0.27 1.65
C ARG A 65 -7.73 1.78 1.86
N PHE A 66 -7.32 2.22 3.04
CA PHE A 66 -7.19 3.61 3.41
C PHE A 66 -5.72 4.00 3.49
N GLU A 67 -5.35 5.07 2.82
CA GLU A 67 -4.05 5.73 2.94
C GLU A 67 -4.31 7.11 3.56
N ASN A 68 -4.23 7.17 4.89
CA ASN A 68 -4.54 8.37 5.64
C ASN A 68 -3.30 9.27 5.68
N GLN A 69 -3.21 10.22 4.75
CA GLN A 69 -2.14 11.21 4.70
C GLN A 69 -2.44 12.46 5.55
N SER A 70 -3.61 12.47 6.21
CA SER A 70 -4.03 13.50 7.16
C SER A 70 -3.40 13.28 8.55
N SER A 71 -3.46 14.29 9.41
CA SER A 71 -3.07 14.19 10.81
C SER A 71 -4.17 13.61 11.71
N ARG A 72 -5.42 13.55 11.20
CA ARG A 72 -6.60 13.10 11.94
C ARG A 72 -6.78 11.59 11.83
N THR A 73 -7.31 10.97 12.87
CA THR A 73 -7.73 9.56 12.79
C THR A 73 -8.97 9.42 11.91
N TYR A 74 -8.96 8.51 10.96
CA TYR A 74 -10.11 8.18 10.12
C TYR A 74 -10.88 7.02 10.74
N LEU A 75 -12.17 7.21 11.02
CA LEU A 75 -13.05 6.22 11.64
C LEU A 75 -13.81 5.47 10.55
N VAL A 76 -13.86 4.14 10.64
CA VAL A 76 -14.54 3.27 9.68
C VAL A 76 -15.78 2.68 10.32
N PHE A 77 -16.88 2.64 9.57
CA PHE A 77 -18.20 2.21 10.03
C PHE A 77 -18.74 1.07 9.14
N ASP A 78 -19.59 0.23 9.73
CA ASP A 78 -20.28 -0.87 9.05
C ASP A 78 -21.59 -0.45 8.35
N ASN A 79 -22.04 0.77 8.59
CA ASN A 79 -23.22 1.38 7.97
C ASN A 79 -22.82 2.48 6.99
N LYS A 80 -23.79 2.98 6.22
CA LYS A 80 -23.58 3.95 5.14
C LYS A 80 -23.46 5.41 5.57
N ASP A 81 -23.88 5.75 6.79
CA ASP A 81 -24.11 7.15 7.20
C ASP A 81 -23.13 7.63 8.29
N CYS A 82 -22.03 6.89 8.52
CA CYS A 82 -21.03 7.16 9.57
C CYS A 82 -21.64 7.40 10.97
N SER A 83 -22.69 6.65 11.28
CA SER A 83 -23.42 6.77 12.55
C SER A 83 -23.08 5.62 13.50
N GLY A 84 -23.34 5.81 14.80
CA GLY A 84 -23.06 4.79 15.82
C GLY A 84 -21.58 4.65 16.14
N ASP A 85 -21.18 3.46 16.58
CA ASP A 85 -19.80 3.16 16.96
C ASP A 85 -18.97 2.74 15.73
N PRO A 86 -17.73 3.23 15.58
CA PRO A 86 -16.85 2.80 14.52
C PRO A 86 -16.37 1.36 14.75
N VAL A 87 -16.26 0.60 13.67
CA VAL A 87 -15.73 -0.78 13.68
C VAL A 87 -14.21 -0.83 13.57
N ALA A 88 -13.59 0.23 13.07
CA ALA A 88 -12.13 0.37 13.01
C ALA A 88 -11.69 1.83 12.97
N SER A 89 -10.39 2.05 13.15
CA SER A 89 -9.76 3.38 13.07
C SER A 89 -8.42 3.31 12.35
N VAL A 90 -8.16 4.27 11.48
CA VAL A 90 -6.92 4.42 10.73
C VAL A 90 -6.21 5.68 11.21
N ALA A 91 -5.11 5.51 11.93
CA ALA A 91 -4.35 6.63 12.47
C ALA A 91 -3.80 7.54 11.35
N GLY A 92 -3.63 8.82 11.65
CA GLY A 92 -3.02 9.78 10.72
C GLY A 92 -1.62 9.35 10.30
N GLY A 93 -1.28 9.57 9.02
CA GLY A 93 -0.01 9.16 8.43
C GLY A 93 0.17 7.66 8.22
N THR A 94 -0.89 6.85 8.31
CA THR A 94 -0.81 5.38 8.17
C THR A 94 -1.63 4.84 7.01
N THR A 95 -1.33 3.60 6.62
CA THR A 95 -2.11 2.83 5.66
C THR A 95 -2.67 1.59 6.33
N ALA A 96 -3.97 1.33 6.14
CA ALA A 96 -4.63 0.14 6.68
C ALA A 96 -5.76 -0.33 5.76
N THR A 97 -6.09 -1.60 5.85
CA THR A 97 -7.24 -2.19 5.15
C THR A 97 -8.24 -2.69 6.17
N HIS A 98 -9.50 -2.29 6.04
CA HIS A 98 -10.58 -2.73 6.92
C HIS A 98 -11.83 -3.06 6.11
N TYR A 99 -12.58 -4.05 6.59
CA TYR A 99 -13.93 -4.31 6.10
C TYR A 99 -14.87 -3.25 6.68
N GLY A 100 -15.60 -2.56 5.80
CA GLY A 100 -16.52 -1.50 6.20
C GLY A 100 -17.38 -1.01 5.05
N TRP A 101 -18.11 0.06 5.29
CA TRP A 101 -18.98 0.70 4.30
C TRP A 101 -18.69 2.20 4.18
N SER A 102 -18.65 2.91 5.30
CA SER A 102 -18.40 4.35 5.32
C SER A 102 -17.25 4.73 6.24
N ALA A 103 -16.71 5.93 6.05
CA ALA A 103 -15.65 6.45 6.89
C ALA A 103 -15.63 7.98 6.92
N VAL A 104 -15.22 8.55 8.06
CA VAL A 104 -15.10 9.99 8.30
C VAL A 104 -13.99 10.26 9.32
N ALA A 105 -13.37 11.45 9.29
CA ALA A 105 -12.37 11.79 10.30
C ALA A 105 -13.00 12.01 11.68
N ALA A 106 -12.28 11.60 12.72
CA ALA A 106 -12.59 11.94 14.10
C ALA A 106 -12.57 13.47 14.26
N ARG A 107 -13.59 13.99 14.96
CA ARG A 107 -13.73 15.41 15.29
C ARG A 107 -12.89 15.80 16.50
#